data_AF-A0A6G6YD73-F1
#
_entry.id   AF-A0A6G6YD73-F1
#
_cell.length_a   1.000
_cell.length_b   1.000
_cell.length_c   1.000
_cell.angle_alpha   90.00
_cell.angle_beta   90.00
_cell.angle_gamma   90.00
#
_symmetry.space_group_name_H-M   'P 1'
#
loop_
_entity.id
_entity.type
_entity.pdbx_description
1 polymer ?
#
loop_
_entity_poly.entity_id
_entity_poly.type
_entity_poly.pdbx_seq_one_letter_code
_entity_poly.pdbx_strand_id
1 'polypeptide(L)'
;MKKLLFTAFLLSALPQLDAQMLMPPSKQVTKAIKKNPQLLNAINANPQLVNSLNMNEKLLDAVVDEPQILNLVTNIPAIINTINASPDFLKMLTKNDDVVLALSMNPNIVNTLNSNPGLIDALVKKPKNINMISASANTSTPAANTNNTANAITTAVTTITEQPKKKKGSGVGNILLSAATGGVLGGDPLTGILFQKSTDIQKSLDKSKNKNIFLSKRYDDYIKEHKTIAILPFSVEIEGENKKQITSKKERVRNEKEIEEKIQESLYKFLLRNQDKYSIEFQDISTTNLKLKNSGIMPTLYTTSKEEIAKALGVDAVIAGDFDQQMKNKDSKSGVIKITLFDGKTGDWVWKLDENAGSKYSLIDETDKLMNNLMEKVVNYFPYRTAK
;
A
#
# COMPACT_ATOMS: atom_id res chain seq x y z
N MET A 1 -11.92 -36.33 -34.76
CA MET A 1 -10.73 -36.52 -33.90
C MET A 1 -10.32 -35.26 -33.12
N LYS A 2 -10.17 -34.06 -33.72
CA LYS A 2 -9.78 -32.83 -32.97
C LYS A 2 -10.76 -32.37 -31.87
N LYS A 3 -12.08 -32.61 -31.99
CA LYS A 3 -13.07 -32.29 -30.94
C LYS A 3 -12.93 -33.17 -29.70
N LEU A 4 -12.68 -34.47 -29.87
CA LEU A 4 -12.46 -35.39 -28.74
C LEU A 4 -11.15 -35.11 -28.00
N LEU A 5 -10.12 -34.68 -28.73
CA LEU A 5 -8.83 -34.33 -28.13
C LEU A 5 -8.90 -33.07 -27.27
N PHE A 6 -9.70 -32.07 -27.64
CA PHE A 6 -9.83 -30.83 -26.85
C PHE A 6 -10.65 -31.04 -25.57
N THR A 7 -11.70 -31.87 -25.62
CA THR A 7 -12.45 -32.29 -24.43
C THR A 7 -11.63 -33.22 -23.53
N ALA A 8 -10.79 -34.09 -24.10
CA ALA A 8 -9.90 -34.96 -23.33
C ALA A 8 -8.75 -34.18 -22.66
N PHE A 9 -8.23 -33.14 -23.32
CA PHE A 9 -7.12 -32.33 -22.79
C PHE A 9 -7.52 -31.47 -21.57
N LEU A 10 -8.75 -30.95 -21.55
CA LEU A 10 -9.32 -30.28 -20.37
C LEU A 10 -9.61 -31.26 -19.22
N LEU A 11 -9.94 -32.52 -19.55
CA LEU A 11 -10.25 -33.55 -18.54
C LEU A 11 -9.01 -34.15 -17.88
N SER A 12 -7.86 -34.15 -18.58
CA SER A 12 -6.60 -34.73 -18.10
C SER A 12 -5.80 -33.82 -17.16
N ALA A 13 -6.22 -32.56 -16.97
CA ALA A 13 -5.46 -31.55 -16.23
C ALA A 13 -5.93 -31.34 -14.78
N LEU A 14 -6.83 -32.17 -14.24
CA LEU A 14 -7.43 -31.99 -12.91
C LEU A 14 -6.84 -32.96 -11.87
N PRO A 15 -6.28 -32.49 -10.74
CA PRO A 15 -6.21 -33.29 -9.52
C PRO A 15 -7.63 -33.60 -9.05
N GLN A 16 -7.84 -34.81 -8.54
CA GLN A 16 -9.12 -35.32 -8.08
C GLN A 16 -9.68 -34.46 -6.94
N LEU A 17 -10.57 -33.52 -7.27
CA LEU A 17 -11.48 -32.88 -6.32
C LEU A 17 -12.83 -32.73 -7.02
N ASP A 18 -13.78 -33.56 -6.59
CA ASP A 18 -15.21 -33.59 -6.95
C ASP A 18 -15.56 -33.44 -8.44
N ALA A 19 -15.48 -34.56 -9.16
CA ALA A 19 -16.03 -34.76 -10.50
C ALA A 19 -17.58 -34.75 -10.55
N GLN A 20 -18.24 -33.92 -9.74
CA GLN A 20 -19.68 -33.67 -9.84
C GLN A 20 -19.92 -32.32 -10.54
N MET A 21 -20.47 -32.41 -11.75
CA MET A 21 -21.13 -31.34 -12.51
C MET A 21 -20.28 -30.35 -13.33
N LEU A 22 -19.13 -30.74 -13.90
CA LEU A 22 -18.49 -29.92 -14.93
C LEU A 22 -19.12 -30.16 -16.32
N MET A 23 -19.91 -29.21 -16.84
CA MET A 23 -20.48 -29.31 -18.19
C MET A 23 -19.39 -29.07 -19.25
N PRO A 24 -19.42 -29.74 -20.41
CA PRO A 24 -18.48 -29.47 -21.48
C PRO A 24 -18.63 -28.01 -21.99
N PRO A 25 -17.55 -27.35 -22.45
CA PRO A 25 -17.64 -26.01 -23.00
C PRO A 25 -18.60 -25.93 -24.19
N SER A 26 -19.51 -24.95 -24.18
CA SER A 26 -20.46 -24.75 -25.28
C SER A 26 -19.76 -24.32 -26.58
N LYS A 27 -20.52 -24.31 -27.69
CA LYS A 27 -20.01 -23.78 -28.97
C LYS A 27 -19.60 -22.30 -28.86
N GLN A 28 -20.30 -21.52 -28.03
CA GLN A 28 -19.97 -20.11 -27.81
C GLN A 28 -18.68 -19.98 -26.98
N VAL A 29 -18.54 -20.75 -25.89
CA VAL A 29 -17.32 -20.75 -25.06
C VAL A 29 -16.09 -21.20 -25.88
N THR A 30 -16.22 -22.25 -26.69
CA THR A 30 -15.13 -22.68 -27.57
C THR A 30 -14.76 -21.64 -28.65
N LYS A 31 -15.73 -20.86 -29.13
CA LYS A 31 -15.46 -19.72 -30.04
C LYS A 31 -14.78 -18.57 -29.29
N ALA A 32 -15.22 -18.27 -28.07
CA ALA A 32 -14.63 -17.28 -27.18
C ALA A 32 -13.17 -17.60 -26.86
N ILE A 33 -12.82 -18.85 -26.54
CA ILE A 33 -11.44 -19.29 -26.31
C ILE A 33 -10.56 -19.05 -27.55
N LYS A 34 -11.09 -19.24 -28.76
CA LYS A 34 -10.35 -18.94 -29.99
C LYS A 34 -10.12 -17.44 -30.19
N LYS A 35 -11.08 -16.60 -29.79
CA LYS A 35 -10.98 -15.13 -29.87
C LYS A 35 -10.03 -14.58 -28.79
N ASN A 36 -10.07 -15.15 -27.58
CA ASN A 36 -9.22 -14.80 -26.45
C ASN A 36 -8.62 -16.07 -25.81
N PRO A 37 -7.40 -16.48 -26.21
CA PRO A 37 -6.75 -17.67 -25.67
C PRO A 37 -6.50 -17.65 -24.16
N GLN A 38 -6.42 -16.46 -23.53
CA GLN A 38 -6.23 -16.37 -22.07
C GLN A 38 -7.45 -16.91 -21.29
N LEU A 39 -8.62 -16.98 -21.92
CA LEU A 39 -9.80 -17.61 -21.33
C LEU A 39 -9.56 -19.10 -21.03
N LEU A 40 -8.71 -19.78 -21.81
CA LEU A 40 -8.35 -21.18 -21.53
C LEU A 40 -7.57 -21.28 -20.22
N ASN A 41 -6.67 -20.34 -19.94
CA ASN A 41 -5.91 -20.31 -18.69
C ASN A 41 -6.84 -20.07 -17.49
N ALA A 42 -7.82 -19.18 -17.62
CA ALA A 42 -8.83 -18.92 -16.60
C ALA A 42 -9.67 -20.17 -16.30
N ILE A 43 -10.09 -20.90 -17.34
CA ILE A 43 -10.83 -22.16 -17.20
C ILE A 43 -9.95 -23.25 -16.57
N ASN A 44 -8.66 -23.32 -16.91
CA ASN A 44 -7.76 -24.29 -16.29
C ASN A 44 -7.50 -23.97 -14.81
N ALA A 45 -7.38 -22.69 -14.45
CA ALA A 45 -7.19 -22.24 -13.07
C ALA A 45 -8.48 -22.42 -12.23
N ASN A 46 -9.64 -22.28 -12.86
CA ASN A 46 -10.94 -22.47 -12.23
C ASN A 46 -11.88 -23.23 -13.17
N PRO A 47 -11.89 -24.58 -13.12
CA PRO A 47 -12.72 -25.40 -14.00
C PRO A 47 -14.20 -25.04 -13.94
N GLN A 48 -14.72 -24.74 -12.74
CA GLN A 48 -16.14 -24.39 -12.52
C GLN A 48 -16.58 -23.12 -13.28
N LEU A 49 -15.63 -22.29 -13.75
CA LEU A 49 -15.90 -21.15 -14.61
C LEU A 49 -16.65 -21.57 -15.89
N VAL A 50 -16.36 -22.75 -16.45
CA VAL A 50 -17.00 -23.20 -17.70
C VAL A 50 -18.51 -23.29 -17.58
N ASN A 51 -19.03 -23.69 -16.42
CA ASN A 51 -20.47 -23.78 -16.17
C ASN A 51 -21.10 -22.39 -16.19
N SER A 52 -20.46 -21.42 -15.53
CA SER A 52 -20.94 -20.04 -15.49
C SER A 52 -20.88 -19.38 -16.87
N LEU A 53 -19.82 -19.63 -17.64
CA LEU A 53 -19.70 -19.15 -19.02
C LEU A 53 -20.71 -19.79 -19.97
N ASN A 54 -21.06 -21.05 -19.75
CA ASN A 54 -22.09 -21.74 -20.52
C ASN A 54 -23.49 -21.18 -20.25
N MET A 55 -23.75 -20.68 -19.04
CA MET A 55 -25.09 -20.25 -18.61
C MET A 55 -25.28 -18.72 -18.65
N ASN A 56 -24.20 -17.94 -18.71
CA ASN A 56 -24.25 -16.48 -18.64
C ASN A 56 -23.52 -15.86 -19.83
N GLU A 57 -24.27 -15.55 -20.90
CA GLU A 57 -23.74 -14.95 -22.13
C GLU A 57 -23.10 -13.58 -21.87
N LYS A 58 -23.67 -12.77 -20.95
CA LYS A 58 -23.08 -11.47 -20.59
C LYS A 58 -21.74 -11.61 -19.88
N LEU A 59 -21.57 -12.63 -19.04
CA LEU A 59 -20.28 -12.93 -18.44
C LEU A 59 -19.29 -13.42 -19.50
N LEU A 60 -19.74 -14.25 -20.44
CA LEU A 60 -18.91 -14.69 -21.56
C LEU A 60 -18.40 -13.51 -22.39
N ASP A 61 -19.28 -12.58 -22.75
CA ASP A 61 -18.90 -11.36 -23.45
C ASP A 61 -17.94 -10.51 -22.61
N ALA A 62 -18.23 -10.33 -21.32
CA ALA A 62 -17.37 -9.54 -20.42
C ALA A 62 -15.96 -10.14 -20.27
N VAL A 63 -15.79 -11.46 -20.12
CA VAL A 63 -14.45 -12.05 -20.01
C VAL A 63 -13.70 -12.07 -21.35
N VAL A 64 -14.41 -12.00 -22.47
CA VAL A 64 -13.81 -11.95 -23.81
C VAL A 64 -13.36 -10.54 -24.15
N ASP A 65 -14.22 -9.55 -23.91
CA ASP A 65 -14.02 -8.17 -24.35
C ASP A 65 -13.35 -7.28 -23.28
N GLU A 66 -13.47 -7.63 -21.98
CA GLU A 66 -12.91 -6.86 -20.87
C GLU A 66 -11.80 -7.65 -20.12
N PRO A 67 -10.51 -7.41 -20.41
CA PRO A 67 -9.40 -8.14 -19.79
C PRO A 67 -9.36 -8.08 -18.26
N GLN A 68 -9.89 -6.99 -17.69
CA GLN A 68 -9.97 -6.81 -16.24
C GLN A 68 -10.97 -7.75 -15.57
N ILE A 69 -12.08 -8.06 -16.23
CA ILE A 69 -13.05 -9.03 -15.73
C ILE A 69 -12.47 -10.44 -15.82
N LEU A 70 -11.80 -10.76 -16.93
CA LEU A 70 -11.10 -12.04 -17.08
C LEU A 70 -10.07 -12.28 -15.96
N ASN A 71 -9.24 -11.27 -15.68
CA ASN A 71 -8.25 -11.36 -14.60
C ASN A 71 -8.92 -11.50 -13.22
N LEU A 72 -10.01 -10.78 -12.98
CA LEU A 72 -10.76 -10.85 -11.71
C LEU A 72 -11.32 -12.25 -11.47
N VAL A 73 -12.00 -12.84 -12.46
CA VAL A 73 -12.59 -14.19 -12.31
C VAL A 73 -11.54 -15.30 -12.24
N THR A 74 -10.35 -15.07 -12.82
CA THR A 74 -9.22 -16.00 -12.76
C THR A 74 -8.58 -15.99 -11.38
N ASN A 75 -8.34 -14.81 -10.81
CA ASN A 75 -7.64 -14.66 -9.54
C ASN A 75 -8.57 -14.78 -8.33
N ILE A 76 -9.89 -14.61 -8.50
CA ILE A 76 -10.88 -14.69 -7.43
C ILE A 76 -12.05 -15.58 -7.86
N PRO A 77 -11.91 -16.92 -7.82
CA PRO A 77 -12.96 -17.86 -8.24
C PRO A 77 -14.33 -17.61 -7.60
N ALA A 78 -14.36 -17.22 -6.32
CA ALA A 78 -15.59 -16.97 -5.57
C ALA A 78 -16.44 -15.80 -6.10
N ILE A 79 -15.87 -14.89 -6.92
CA ILE A 79 -16.60 -13.74 -7.47
C ILE A 79 -17.69 -14.18 -8.45
N ILE A 80 -17.51 -15.36 -9.04
CA ILE A 80 -18.47 -15.95 -9.96
C ILE A 80 -19.84 -16.14 -9.31
N ASN A 81 -19.86 -16.51 -8.02
CA ASN A 81 -21.11 -16.64 -7.28
C ASN A 81 -21.82 -15.27 -7.16
N THR A 82 -21.08 -14.21 -6.85
CA THR A 82 -21.62 -12.84 -6.76
C THR A 82 -22.14 -12.35 -8.11
N ILE A 83 -21.39 -12.61 -9.19
CA ILE A 83 -21.75 -12.24 -10.56
C ILE A 83 -23.00 -12.98 -11.01
N ASN A 84 -23.10 -14.29 -10.73
CA ASN A 84 -24.26 -15.08 -11.09
C ASN A 84 -25.50 -14.71 -10.26
N ALA A 85 -25.30 -14.27 -9.02
CA ALA A 85 -26.39 -13.79 -8.16
C ALA A 85 -26.93 -12.42 -8.61
N SER A 86 -26.13 -11.57 -9.25
CA SER A 86 -26.55 -10.23 -9.69
C SER A 86 -25.97 -9.84 -11.06
N PRO A 87 -26.80 -9.84 -12.12
CA PRO A 87 -26.39 -9.35 -13.44
C PRO A 87 -25.99 -7.87 -13.44
N ASP A 88 -26.60 -7.05 -12.58
CA ASP A 88 -26.28 -5.63 -12.46
C ASP A 88 -24.93 -5.41 -11.78
N PHE A 89 -24.51 -6.33 -10.91
CA PHE A 89 -23.16 -6.31 -10.35
C PHE A 89 -22.11 -6.50 -11.44
N LEU A 90 -22.29 -7.45 -12.36
CA LEU A 90 -21.38 -7.61 -13.51
C LEU A 90 -21.31 -6.33 -14.35
N LYS A 91 -22.46 -5.72 -14.66
CA LYS A 91 -22.53 -4.46 -15.41
C LYS A 91 -21.86 -3.30 -14.67
N MET A 92 -21.90 -3.30 -13.34
CA MET A 92 -21.21 -2.32 -12.52
C MET A 92 -19.69 -2.56 -12.56
N LEU A 93 -19.23 -3.81 -12.46
CA LEU A 93 -17.81 -4.15 -12.58
C LEU A 93 -17.22 -3.72 -13.92
N THR A 94 -17.93 -3.91 -15.04
CA THR A 94 -17.44 -3.51 -16.36
C THR A 94 -17.34 -1.98 -16.55
N LYS A 95 -17.96 -1.20 -15.66
CA LYS A 95 -17.97 0.27 -15.72
C LYS A 95 -17.16 0.95 -14.63
N ASN A 96 -16.70 0.21 -13.63
CA ASN A 96 -16.08 0.76 -12.42
C ASN A 96 -14.78 0.01 -12.11
N ASP A 97 -13.72 0.39 -12.82
CA ASP A 97 -12.37 -0.19 -12.66
C ASP A 97 -11.86 -0.11 -11.21
N ASP A 98 -12.21 0.96 -10.47
CA ASP A 98 -11.84 1.13 -9.06
C ASP A 98 -12.41 0.01 -8.18
N VAL A 99 -13.61 -0.50 -8.50
CA VAL A 99 -14.25 -1.61 -7.78
C VAL A 99 -13.54 -2.92 -8.11
N VAL A 100 -13.21 -3.14 -9.39
CA VAL A 100 -12.44 -4.33 -9.81
C VAL A 100 -11.06 -4.34 -9.15
N LEU A 101 -10.41 -3.18 -9.05
CA LEU A 101 -9.14 -3.01 -8.36
C LEU A 101 -9.26 -3.30 -6.87
N ALA A 102 -10.27 -2.74 -6.18
CA ALA A 102 -10.51 -2.99 -4.76
C ALA A 102 -10.76 -4.47 -4.47
N LEU A 103 -11.54 -5.17 -5.30
CA LEU A 103 -11.76 -6.61 -5.18
C LEU A 103 -10.47 -7.40 -5.41
N SER A 104 -9.65 -7.01 -6.39
CA SER A 104 -8.36 -7.62 -6.67
C SER A 104 -7.35 -7.43 -5.52
N MET A 105 -7.41 -6.28 -4.85
CA MET A 105 -6.57 -5.98 -3.69
C MET A 105 -7.06 -6.67 -2.41
N ASN A 106 -8.36 -6.90 -2.27
CA ASN A 106 -8.95 -7.60 -1.13
C ASN A 106 -10.04 -8.60 -1.56
N PRO A 107 -9.65 -9.84 -1.88
CA PRO A 107 -10.60 -10.90 -2.26
C PRO A 107 -11.61 -11.27 -1.18
N ASN A 108 -11.36 -10.98 0.11
CA ASN A 108 -12.31 -11.30 1.20
C ASN A 108 -13.60 -10.47 1.14
N ILE A 109 -13.60 -9.34 0.42
CA ILE A 109 -14.81 -8.57 0.12
C ILE A 109 -15.84 -9.47 -0.57
N VAL A 110 -15.39 -10.36 -1.46
CA VAL A 110 -16.26 -11.28 -2.21
C VAL A 110 -17.00 -12.24 -1.27
N ASN A 111 -16.32 -12.76 -0.26
CA ASN A 111 -16.94 -13.63 0.75
C ASN A 111 -18.02 -12.86 1.54
N THR A 112 -17.75 -11.60 1.85
CA THR A 112 -18.69 -10.72 2.56
C THR A 112 -19.92 -10.40 1.69
N LEU A 113 -19.71 -10.13 0.40
CA LEU A 113 -20.79 -9.90 -0.57
C LEU A 113 -21.65 -11.15 -0.77
N ASN A 114 -21.02 -12.32 -0.92
CA ASN A 114 -21.72 -13.60 -1.06
C ASN A 114 -22.56 -13.93 0.18
N SER A 115 -22.07 -13.57 1.38
CA SER A 115 -22.80 -13.78 2.63
C SER A 115 -23.91 -12.75 2.88
N ASN A 116 -23.87 -11.60 2.19
CA ASN A 116 -24.82 -10.50 2.39
C ASN A 116 -25.28 -9.92 1.04
N PRO A 117 -26.26 -10.54 0.36
CA PRO A 117 -26.71 -10.10 -0.97
C PRO A 117 -27.18 -8.63 -1.03
N GLY A 118 -27.74 -8.09 0.06
CA GLY A 118 -28.14 -6.68 0.13
C GLY A 118 -26.98 -5.69 -0.03
N LEU A 119 -25.74 -6.09 0.28
CA LEU A 119 -24.55 -5.28 0.03
C LEU A 119 -24.23 -5.19 -1.46
N ILE A 120 -24.56 -6.22 -2.24
CA ILE A 120 -24.38 -6.23 -3.69
C ILE A 120 -25.23 -5.11 -4.30
N ASP A 121 -26.51 -5.02 -3.91
CA ASP A 121 -27.42 -3.99 -4.41
C ASP A 121 -27.00 -2.57 -3.98
N ALA A 122 -26.55 -2.43 -2.73
CA ALA A 122 -26.03 -1.16 -2.22
C ALA A 122 -24.79 -0.72 -3.01
N LEU A 123 -23.90 -1.67 -3.31
CA LEU A 123 -22.68 -1.43 -4.06
C LEU A 123 -22.97 -1.12 -5.53
N VAL A 124 -23.94 -1.80 -6.16
CA VAL A 124 -24.41 -1.47 -7.52
C VAL A 124 -24.89 -0.03 -7.60
N LYS A 125 -25.63 0.45 -6.59
CA LYS A 125 -26.12 1.84 -6.52
C LYS A 125 -25.01 2.85 -6.21
N LYS A 126 -24.04 2.48 -5.37
CA LYS A 126 -22.93 3.35 -4.94
C LYS A 126 -21.59 2.60 -4.99
N PRO A 127 -20.97 2.47 -6.19
CA PRO A 127 -19.75 1.68 -6.39
C PRO A 127 -18.57 2.12 -5.52
N LYS A 128 -18.46 3.43 -5.22
CA LYS A 128 -17.39 4.01 -4.38
C LYS A 128 -17.42 3.52 -2.93
N ASN A 129 -18.51 2.89 -2.48
CA ASN A 129 -18.65 2.40 -1.12
C ASN A 129 -17.95 1.04 -0.87
N ILE A 130 -17.33 0.44 -1.89
CA ILE A 130 -16.64 -0.84 -1.73
C ILE A 130 -15.61 -0.86 -0.60
N ASN A 131 -14.90 0.25 -0.38
CA ASN A 131 -13.89 0.40 0.67
C ASN A 131 -14.48 0.39 2.10
N MET A 132 -15.80 0.57 2.24
CA MET A 132 -16.48 0.43 3.54
C MET A 132 -16.84 -1.03 3.82
N ILE A 133 -17.01 -1.85 2.78
CA ILE A 133 -17.27 -3.28 2.93
C ILE A 133 -16.00 -4.00 3.41
N SER A 134 -14.81 -3.53 3.02
CA SER A 134 -13.53 -4.08 3.50
C SER A 134 -13.28 -3.86 4.99
N ALA A 135 -13.81 -2.79 5.59
CA ALA A 135 -13.68 -2.53 7.03
C ALA A 135 -14.52 -3.49 7.88
N SER A 136 -15.66 -3.97 7.37
CA SER A 136 -16.52 -4.93 8.06
C SER A 136 -16.10 -6.39 7.86
N ALA A 137 -15.39 -6.70 6.77
CA ALA A 137 -14.93 -8.06 6.47
C ALA A 137 -13.84 -8.55 7.45
N ASN A 138 -13.12 -7.62 8.08
CA ASN A 138 -12.00 -7.91 8.99
C ASN A 138 -12.41 -8.07 10.47
N THR A 139 -13.70 -7.89 10.81
CA THR A 139 -14.19 -7.97 12.21
C THR A 139 -14.98 -9.25 12.53
N SER A 140 -15.22 -10.12 11.55
CA SER A 140 -15.95 -11.37 11.77
C SER A 140 -15.08 -12.45 12.39
N THR A 141 -15.06 -12.48 13.73
CA THR A 141 -15.05 -13.74 14.47
C THR A 141 -16.37 -14.48 14.20
N PRO A 142 -16.39 -15.82 14.13
CA PRO A 142 -17.58 -16.58 13.78
C PRO A 142 -18.51 -16.73 15.00
N ALA A 143 -19.19 -15.66 15.41
CA ALA A 143 -20.40 -15.72 16.26
C ALA A 143 -20.96 -14.30 16.53
N ALA A 144 -21.88 -13.80 15.69
CA ALA A 144 -22.98 -12.94 16.15
C ALA A 144 -23.94 -12.61 14.98
N ASN A 145 -25.07 -13.29 15.03
CA ASN A 145 -26.41 -12.93 14.56
C ASN A 145 -26.59 -11.66 13.69
N THR A 146 -27.03 -11.94 12.46
CA THR A 146 -27.73 -11.12 11.46
C THR A 146 -28.77 -10.17 12.05
N ASN A 147 -28.74 -8.90 11.62
CA ASN A 147 -29.85 -7.91 11.51
C ASN A 147 -29.46 -6.46 11.86
N ASN A 148 -28.25 -6.20 12.39
CA ASN A 148 -27.84 -4.83 12.76
C ASN A 148 -26.92 -4.09 11.76
N THR A 149 -26.40 -4.77 10.73
CA THR A 149 -25.46 -4.18 9.77
C THR A 149 -26.12 -3.36 8.65
N ALA A 150 -27.42 -3.59 8.37
CA ALA A 150 -28.16 -2.79 7.38
C ALA A 150 -28.55 -1.39 7.88
N ASN A 151 -28.68 -1.19 9.20
CA ASN A 151 -29.09 0.08 9.80
C ASN A 151 -27.96 1.10 9.99
N ALA A 152 -26.70 0.65 10.03
CA ALA A 152 -25.54 1.55 10.17
C ALA A 152 -25.28 2.39 8.89
N ILE A 153 -25.75 1.93 7.73
CA ILE A 153 -25.53 2.61 6.44
C ILE A 153 -26.59 3.69 6.16
N THR A 154 -27.75 3.64 6.83
CA THR A 154 -28.86 4.60 6.63
C THR A 154 -28.73 5.86 7.49
N THR A 155 -27.92 5.84 8.56
CA THR A 155 -27.89 6.93 9.57
C THR A 155 -26.82 8.00 9.34
N ALA A 156 -25.93 7.85 8.35
CA ALA A 156 -24.85 8.82 8.09
C ALA A 156 -25.26 10.05 7.24
N VAL A 157 -26.55 10.29 7.03
CA VAL A 157 -27.06 11.49 6.32
C VAL A 157 -27.98 12.29 7.24
N THR A 158 -27.46 12.81 8.34
CA THR A 158 -27.96 14.05 8.94
C THR A 158 -26.97 14.57 9.97
N THR A 159 -26.78 15.90 9.96
CA THR A 159 -26.07 16.73 10.94
C THR A 159 -24.62 17.09 10.60
N ILE A 160 -24.51 18.09 9.72
CA ILE A 160 -23.45 19.10 9.73
C ILE A 160 -23.98 20.23 10.61
N THR A 161 -23.38 20.48 11.79
CA THR A 161 -23.22 21.83 12.37
C THR A 161 -22.40 21.78 13.67
N GLU A 162 -21.44 22.71 13.75
CA GLU A 162 -20.69 23.21 14.94
C GLU A 162 -19.35 22.57 15.35
N GLN A 163 -18.27 23.35 15.12
CA GLN A 163 -17.08 23.46 15.98
C GLN A 163 -17.15 24.82 16.75
N PRO A 164 -16.19 25.18 17.63
CA PRO A 164 -15.73 24.54 18.87
C PRO A 164 -15.70 25.56 20.06
N LYS A 165 -15.50 25.13 21.31
CA LYS A 165 -15.14 26.05 22.42
C LYS A 165 -13.86 25.63 23.18
N LYS A 166 -12.95 26.61 23.25
CA LYS A 166 -11.67 26.66 24.01
C LYS A 166 -11.85 26.48 25.52
N LYS A 167 -10.81 25.94 26.17
CA LYS A 167 -10.40 26.34 27.54
C LYS A 167 -8.87 26.55 27.62
N LYS A 168 -8.49 27.64 28.30
CA LYS A 168 -7.13 28.12 28.60
C LYS A 168 -6.62 27.52 29.92
N GLY A 169 -5.30 27.28 30.00
CA GLY A 169 -4.40 27.99 30.92
C GLY A 169 -3.86 27.26 32.17
N SER A 170 -2.54 27.08 32.21
CA SER A 170 -1.57 27.26 33.33
C SER A 170 -0.29 26.48 32.96
N GLY A 171 0.97 26.91 33.10
CA GLY A 171 1.61 28.08 33.70
C GLY A 171 3.12 27.78 33.77
N VAL A 172 3.90 28.59 33.05
CA VAL A 172 5.33 28.97 33.13
C VAL A 172 6.33 28.18 34.01
N GLY A 173 7.50 27.88 33.42
CA GLY A 173 8.77 27.71 34.13
C GLY A 173 9.97 28.00 33.22
N ASN A 174 10.49 29.24 33.27
CA ASN A 174 11.75 29.67 32.66
C ASN A 174 12.93 29.22 33.54
N ILE A 175 13.99 28.66 32.96
CA ILE A 175 15.34 28.70 33.56
C ILE A 175 16.37 28.98 32.45
N LEU A 176 17.17 30.03 32.67
CA LEU A 176 18.29 30.48 31.83
C LEU A 176 19.59 29.71 32.13
N LEU A 177 20.36 29.53 31.05
CA LEU A 177 21.81 29.35 30.87
C LEU A 177 22.73 29.05 32.08
N SER A 178 23.59 28.04 31.88
CA SER A 178 25.00 28.07 32.30
C SER A 178 25.90 27.39 31.26
N ALA A 179 26.97 28.08 30.87
CA ALA A 179 28.04 27.57 30.01
C ALA A 179 29.03 26.71 30.83
N ALA A 180 29.47 25.58 30.28
CA ALA A 180 30.76 24.95 30.58
C ALA A 180 31.11 23.88 29.53
N THR A 181 32.19 24.15 28.80
CA THR A 181 33.25 23.24 28.30
C THR A 181 33.00 21.72 28.29
N GLY A 182 33.26 21.12 27.12
CA GLY A 182 33.57 19.69 26.97
C GLY A 182 32.46 18.89 26.30
N GLY A 183 32.71 18.42 25.07
CA GLY A 183 31.80 17.49 24.39
C GLY A 183 31.67 16.21 25.21
N VAL A 184 30.44 15.90 25.62
CA VAL A 184 30.13 14.62 26.26
C VAL A 184 28.88 14.03 25.60
N LEU A 185 29.15 12.98 24.84
CA LEU A 185 28.21 11.98 24.33
C LEU A 185 27.15 11.68 25.40
N GLY A 186 25.86 11.76 25.07
CA GLY A 186 24.82 11.30 25.98
C GLY A 186 24.69 9.79 25.82
N GLY A 187 25.02 9.05 26.87
CA GLY A 187 24.70 7.64 26.97
C GLY A 187 23.44 7.44 27.81
N ASP A 188 22.63 6.46 27.44
CA ASP A 188 21.72 5.80 28.38
C ASP A 188 22.57 5.05 29.42
N PRO A 189 22.47 5.38 30.72
CA PRO A 189 23.28 4.76 31.78
C PRO A 189 23.02 3.26 31.97
N LEU A 190 22.00 2.67 31.32
CA LEU A 190 21.66 1.25 31.43
C LEU A 190 22.07 0.41 30.21
N THR A 191 22.31 1.01 29.04
CA THR A 191 22.55 0.25 27.80
C THR A 191 23.86 0.58 27.08
N GLY A 192 24.49 1.72 27.35
CA GLY A 192 25.81 2.06 26.77
C GLY A 192 25.81 2.35 25.26
N ILE A 193 24.64 2.41 24.62
CA ILE A 193 24.53 2.65 23.18
C ILE A 193 24.71 4.15 22.89
N LEU A 194 25.69 4.48 22.03
CA LEU A 194 26.10 5.83 21.67
C LEU A 194 25.33 6.31 20.44
N PHE A 195 24.38 7.23 20.62
CA PHE A 195 23.65 7.88 19.52
C PHE A 195 24.13 9.32 19.33
N GLN A 196 24.08 9.84 18.10
CA GLN A 196 24.38 11.25 17.84
C GLN A 196 23.30 12.16 18.46
N LYS A 197 23.70 13.09 19.33
CA LYS A 197 22.81 14.11 19.89
C LYS A 197 22.37 15.12 18.83
N SER A 198 21.17 15.67 19.01
CA SER A 198 20.62 16.73 18.15
C SER A 198 21.58 17.90 17.96
N THR A 199 22.29 18.32 19.03
CA THR A 199 23.23 19.43 19.01
C THR A 199 24.44 19.19 18.10
N ASP A 200 24.94 17.96 18.06
CA ASP A 200 26.11 17.60 17.26
C ASP A 200 25.75 17.49 15.77
N ILE A 201 24.57 16.93 15.49
CA ILE A 201 24.01 16.88 14.15
C ILE A 201 23.77 18.32 13.65
N GLN A 202 23.11 19.17 14.44
CA GLN A 202 22.83 20.56 14.06
C GLN A 202 24.10 21.34 13.76
N LYS A 203 25.12 21.23 14.62
CA LYS A 203 26.42 21.87 14.40
C LYS A 203 27.09 21.41 13.10
N SER A 204 26.91 20.15 12.72
CA SER A 204 27.45 19.58 11.48
C SER A 204 26.64 20.01 10.25
N LEU A 205 25.32 20.14 10.38
CA LEU A 205 24.44 20.71 9.34
C LEU A 205 24.78 22.18 9.05
N ASP A 206 24.98 22.98 10.10
CA ASP A 206 25.35 24.40 9.99
C ASP A 206 26.68 24.59 9.24
N LYS A 207 27.64 23.68 9.47
CA LYS A 207 28.95 23.68 8.78
C LYS A 207 28.87 23.21 7.33
N SER A 208 28.09 22.16 7.07
CA SER A 208 28.01 21.51 5.75
C SER A 208 27.13 22.25 4.74
N LYS A 209 26.39 23.28 5.18
CA LYS A 209 25.36 23.99 4.40
C LYS A 209 24.25 23.06 3.90
N ASN A 210 24.07 21.88 4.50
CA ASN A 210 22.99 20.97 4.15
C ASN A 210 21.68 21.43 4.81
N LYS A 211 20.94 22.30 4.13
CA LYS A 211 19.72 22.97 4.65
C LYS A 211 18.45 22.11 4.53
N ASN A 212 18.58 20.91 4.01
CA ASN A 212 17.47 20.05 3.63
C ASN A 212 17.09 19.05 4.74
N ILE A 213 17.80 19.10 5.88
CA ILE A 213 17.60 18.21 7.01
C ILE A 213 17.06 19.00 8.20
N PHE A 214 16.05 18.46 8.85
CA PHE A 214 15.37 19.10 9.98
C PHE A 214 15.23 18.13 11.16
N LEU A 215 15.48 18.65 12.36
CA LEU A 215 15.37 17.92 13.62
C LEU A 215 14.20 18.45 14.45
N SER A 216 13.47 17.55 15.09
CA SER A 216 12.43 17.93 16.05
C SER A 216 13.05 18.54 17.30
N LYS A 217 12.33 19.43 17.97
CA LYS A 217 12.75 19.99 19.27
C LYS A 217 12.95 18.92 20.34
N ARG A 218 12.23 17.80 20.22
CA ARG A 218 12.26 16.65 21.13
C ARG A 218 13.07 15.49 20.56
N TYR A 219 13.91 15.72 19.56
CA TYR A 219 14.69 14.68 18.88
C TYR A 219 15.37 13.70 19.85
N ASP A 220 16.14 14.22 20.81
CA ASP A 220 16.91 13.41 21.75
C ASP A 220 16.02 12.53 22.66
N ASP A 221 14.79 12.99 22.95
CA ASP A 221 13.82 12.23 23.74
C ASP A 221 13.26 11.04 22.99
N TYR A 222 13.05 11.16 21.68
CA TYR A 222 12.54 10.06 20.86
C TYR A 222 13.65 9.03 20.60
N ILE A 223 14.82 9.49 20.15
CA ILE A 223 15.85 8.57 19.64
C ILE A 223 16.43 7.63 20.71
N LYS A 224 16.42 8.03 21.99
CA LYS A 224 16.90 7.20 23.11
C LYS A 224 16.01 5.99 23.40
N GLU A 225 14.73 6.04 23.00
CA GLU A 225 13.76 5.00 23.33
C GLU A 225 13.59 3.98 22.20
N HIS A 226 13.92 4.34 20.97
CA HIS A 226 13.66 3.50 19.80
C HIS A 226 14.70 2.38 19.66
N LYS A 227 14.23 1.17 19.36
CA LYS A 227 15.05 -0.02 19.11
C LYS A 227 14.74 -0.66 17.78
N THR A 228 13.48 -0.64 17.35
CA THR A 228 13.06 -1.23 16.07
C THR A 228 12.29 -0.22 15.24
N ILE A 229 12.63 -0.12 13.96
CA ILE A 229 12.04 0.85 13.03
C ILE A 229 11.56 0.13 11.76
N ALA A 230 10.38 0.49 11.26
CA ALA A 230 9.90 -0.01 9.98
C ALA A 230 9.98 1.07 8.89
N ILE A 231 10.19 0.65 7.65
CA ILE A 231 10.14 1.53 6.47
C ILE A 231 8.82 1.25 5.76
N LEU A 232 7.98 2.27 5.63
CA LEU A 232 6.70 2.16 4.94
C LEU A 232 6.90 2.22 3.42
N PRO A 233 5.98 1.66 2.63
CA PRO A 233 5.85 2.01 1.21
C PRO A 233 5.79 3.53 1.05
N PHE A 234 6.53 4.05 0.06
CA PHE A 234 6.61 5.49 -0.22
C PHE A 234 5.41 5.92 -1.05
N SER A 235 4.89 7.11 -0.80
CA SER A 235 3.90 7.72 -1.71
C SER A 235 4.61 8.24 -2.95
N VAL A 236 4.21 7.78 -4.14
CA VAL A 236 4.80 8.22 -5.41
C VAL A 236 3.75 8.91 -6.26
N GLU A 237 4.04 10.14 -6.68
CA GLU A 237 3.21 10.90 -7.61
C GLU A 237 4.03 11.27 -8.86
N ILE A 238 3.51 10.94 -10.04
CA ILE A 238 4.14 11.26 -11.31
C ILE A 238 3.25 12.22 -12.10
N GLU A 239 3.75 13.44 -12.32
CA GLU A 239 3.12 14.49 -13.11
C GLU A 239 3.83 14.68 -14.46
N GLY A 240 3.07 14.94 -15.54
CA GLY A 240 3.65 15.28 -16.84
C GLY A 240 2.61 15.81 -17.84
N GLU A 241 2.99 16.75 -18.71
CA GLU A 241 2.04 17.46 -19.58
C GLU A 241 1.69 16.71 -20.88
N ASN A 242 2.51 15.75 -21.32
CA ASN A 242 2.30 15.11 -22.62
C ASN A 242 1.30 13.94 -22.53
N LYS A 243 0.06 14.18 -22.98
CA LYS A 243 -0.99 13.16 -23.21
C LYS A 243 -0.60 12.01 -24.18
N LYS A 244 0.54 12.13 -24.88
CA LYS A 244 1.15 11.07 -25.71
C LYS A 244 2.28 10.28 -25.00
N GLN A 245 2.78 10.77 -23.87
CA GLN A 245 3.85 10.15 -23.07
C GLN A 245 3.35 9.61 -21.73
N ILE A 246 2.22 10.13 -21.24
CA ILE A 246 1.41 9.45 -20.24
C ILE A 246 0.75 8.27 -20.94
N THR A 247 1.30 7.10 -20.68
CA THR A 247 0.61 5.84 -20.84
C THR A 247 -0.73 5.88 -20.09
N SER A 248 -1.73 5.06 -20.48
CA SER A 248 -3.08 5.10 -19.87
C SER A 248 -3.05 5.31 -18.34
N LYS A 249 -4.05 6.00 -17.74
CA LYS A 249 -4.12 6.24 -16.28
C LYS A 249 -3.72 5.00 -15.44
N LYS A 250 -4.10 3.81 -15.92
CA LYS A 250 -3.75 2.50 -15.37
C LYS A 250 -2.25 2.18 -15.35
N GLU A 251 -1.53 2.49 -16.42
CA GLU A 251 -0.09 2.25 -16.52
C GLU A 251 0.70 3.24 -15.66
N ARG A 252 0.23 4.48 -15.52
CA ARG A 252 0.79 5.43 -14.55
C ARG A 252 0.69 4.91 -13.11
N VAL A 253 -0.50 4.47 -12.70
CA VAL A 253 -0.71 3.89 -11.35
C VAL A 253 0.14 2.64 -11.14
N ARG A 254 0.32 1.80 -12.17
CA ARG A 254 1.20 0.63 -12.09
C ARG A 254 2.65 1.02 -11.90
N ASN A 255 3.12 2.01 -12.66
CA ASN A 255 4.50 2.50 -12.59
C ASN A 255 4.77 3.19 -11.26
N GLU A 256 3.84 4.01 -10.76
CA GLU A 256 3.89 4.63 -9.43
C GLU A 256 4.10 3.53 -8.38
N LYS A 257 3.22 2.53 -8.34
CA LYS A 257 3.31 1.42 -7.38
C LYS A 257 4.62 0.63 -7.46
N GLU A 258 5.12 0.35 -8.66
CA GLU A 258 6.41 -0.34 -8.82
C GLU A 258 7.56 0.50 -8.25
N ILE A 259 7.52 1.82 -8.42
CA ILE A 259 8.50 2.74 -7.85
C ILE A 259 8.34 2.83 -6.32
N GLU A 260 7.11 2.81 -5.78
CA GLU A 260 6.88 2.77 -4.32
C GLU A 260 7.61 1.58 -3.67
N GLU A 261 7.42 0.38 -4.25
CA GLU A 261 8.03 -0.86 -3.78
C GLU A 261 9.56 -0.82 -3.92
N LYS A 262 10.08 -0.35 -5.06
CA LYS A 262 11.52 -0.23 -5.31
C LYS A 262 12.21 0.78 -4.39
N ILE A 263 11.58 1.94 -4.11
CA ILE A 263 12.15 2.95 -3.22
C ILE A 263 12.26 2.40 -1.79
N GLN A 264 11.19 1.76 -1.31
CA GLN A 264 11.17 1.10 0.00
C GLN A 264 12.29 0.04 0.09
N GLU A 265 12.39 -0.84 -0.90
CA GLU A 265 13.39 -1.90 -0.94
C GLU A 265 14.82 -1.34 -1.00
N SER A 266 15.03 -0.31 -1.82
CA SER A 266 16.35 0.30 -1.97
C SER A 266 16.84 0.98 -0.70
N LEU A 267 15.96 1.72 -0.02
CA LEU A 267 16.28 2.36 1.26
C LEU A 267 16.60 1.29 2.32
N TYR A 268 15.79 0.23 2.40
CA TYR A 268 16.04 -0.89 3.29
C TYR A 268 17.40 -1.55 3.02
N LYS A 269 17.74 -1.85 1.76
CA LYS A 269 19.03 -2.42 1.37
C LYS A 269 20.21 -1.51 1.73
N PHE A 270 20.07 -0.18 1.59
CA PHE A 270 21.11 0.76 2.00
C PHE A 270 21.32 0.70 3.51
N LEU A 271 20.24 0.75 4.28
CA LEU A 271 20.29 0.74 5.73
C LEU A 271 20.87 -0.58 6.27
N LEU A 272 20.44 -1.72 5.71
CA LEU A 272 20.92 -3.04 6.09
C LEU A 272 22.42 -3.24 5.79
N ARG A 273 22.92 -2.71 4.67
CA ARG A 273 24.36 -2.73 4.36
C ARG A 273 25.22 -1.90 5.33
N ASN A 274 24.60 -1.01 6.09
CA ASN A 274 25.24 -0.14 7.07
C ASN A 274 24.74 -0.44 8.50
N GLN A 275 24.16 -1.62 8.73
CA GLN A 275 23.51 -2.00 10.00
C GLN A 275 24.46 -1.86 11.21
N ASP A 276 25.75 -2.17 11.01
CA ASP A 276 26.82 -2.05 12.01
C ASP A 276 27.05 -0.60 12.49
N LYS A 277 26.61 0.39 11.71
CA LYS A 277 26.71 1.81 12.02
C LYS A 277 25.46 2.36 12.69
N TYR A 278 24.45 1.52 12.91
CA TYR A 278 23.20 1.92 13.53
C TYR A 278 22.97 1.19 14.86
N SER A 279 22.42 1.92 15.80
CA SER A 279 22.08 1.47 17.16
C SER A 279 20.72 0.79 17.27
N ILE A 280 20.01 0.63 16.15
CA ILE A 280 18.64 0.10 16.08
C ILE A 280 18.55 -0.97 15.01
N GLU A 281 17.46 -1.73 15.02
CA GLU A 281 17.15 -2.73 14.00
C GLU A 281 16.06 -2.22 13.05
N PHE A 282 16.20 -2.56 11.77
CA PHE A 282 15.15 -2.30 10.79
C PHE A 282 14.30 -3.55 10.60
N GLN A 283 12.98 -3.40 10.73
CA GLN A 283 12.05 -4.47 10.43
C GLN A 283 12.12 -4.80 8.93
N ASP A 284 12.15 -6.10 8.62
CA ASP A 284 12.13 -6.60 7.25
C ASP A 284 10.93 -6.06 6.46
N ILE A 285 11.14 -5.74 5.18
CA ILE A 285 10.11 -5.16 4.32
C ILE A 285 8.96 -6.13 4.05
N SER A 286 9.24 -7.44 3.94
CA SER A 286 8.21 -8.45 3.71
C SER A 286 7.33 -8.57 4.95
N THR A 287 7.95 -8.57 6.14
CA THR A 287 7.26 -8.53 7.44
C THR A 287 6.43 -7.26 7.59
N THR A 288 7.01 -6.10 7.28
CA THR A 288 6.32 -4.81 7.34
C THR A 288 5.08 -4.81 6.45
N ASN A 289 5.25 -5.16 5.17
CA ASN A 289 4.18 -5.16 4.19
C ASN A 289 3.11 -6.21 4.51
N LEU A 290 3.50 -7.36 5.07
CA LEU A 290 2.56 -8.37 5.55
C LEU A 290 1.76 -7.88 6.76
N LYS A 291 2.40 -7.25 7.75
CA LYS A 291 1.72 -6.69 8.92
C LYS A 291 0.75 -5.57 8.54
N LEU A 292 1.14 -4.67 7.63
CA LEU A 292 0.26 -3.61 7.09
C LEU A 292 -0.96 -4.19 6.35
N LYS A 293 -0.79 -5.30 5.63
CA LYS A 293 -1.89 -6.01 4.97
C LYS A 293 -2.81 -6.67 5.99
N ASN A 294 -2.23 -7.39 6.96
CA ASN A 294 -2.97 -8.12 7.98
C ASN A 294 -3.73 -7.19 8.94
N SER A 295 -3.20 -5.98 9.20
CA SER A 295 -3.89 -4.95 9.98
C SER A 295 -4.95 -4.20 9.19
N GLY A 296 -5.02 -4.39 7.86
CA GLY A 296 -5.94 -3.65 6.99
C GLY A 296 -5.53 -2.19 6.74
N ILE A 297 -4.33 -1.78 7.16
CA ILE A 297 -3.83 -0.40 7.03
C ILE A 297 -3.30 -0.12 5.62
N MET A 298 -2.81 -1.13 4.89
CA MET A 298 -2.18 -0.92 3.57
C MET A 298 -2.99 -0.02 2.61
N PRO A 299 -4.34 -0.17 2.46
CA PRO A 299 -5.14 0.69 1.58
C PRO A 299 -5.28 2.15 2.08
N THR A 300 -5.11 2.38 3.37
CA THR A 300 -5.21 3.70 4.02
C THR A 300 -3.85 4.18 4.54
N LEU A 301 -2.74 3.60 4.07
CA LEU A 301 -1.41 3.81 4.62
C LEU A 301 -1.03 5.30 4.70
N TYR A 302 -1.40 6.07 3.68
CA TYR A 302 -1.06 7.48 3.56
C TYR A 302 -2.01 8.41 4.33
N THR A 303 -3.16 7.91 4.79
CA THR A 303 -4.15 8.68 5.57
C THR A 303 -4.26 8.23 7.03
N THR A 304 -3.69 7.06 7.35
CA THR A 304 -3.64 6.52 8.72
C THR A 304 -2.56 7.25 9.53
N SER A 305 -2.85 7.47 10.82
CA SER A 305 -1.90 8.11 11.73
C SER A 305 -0.63 7.26 11.90
N LYS A 306 0.52 7.92 12.09
CA LYS A 306 1.81 7.22 12.17
C LYS A 306 1.96 6.42 13.47
N GLU A 307 1.33 6.88 14.56
CA GLU A 307 1.22 6.12 15.82
C GLU A 307 0.47 4.80 15.61
N GLU A 308 -0.70 4.84 14.96
CA GLU A 308 -1.50 3.65 14.68
C GLU A 308 -0.76 2.66 13.76
N ILE A 309 -0.07 3.18 12.74
CA ILE A 309 0.76 2.37 11.85
C ILE A 309 1.89 1.68 12.65
N ALA A 310 2.63 2.45 13.46
CA ALA A 310 3.73 1.91 14.25
C ALA A 310 3.25 0.84 15.25
N LYS A 311 2.11 1.08 15.90
CA LYS A 311 1.46 0.12 16.80
C LYS A 311 1.09 -1.17 16.09
N ALA A 312 0.50 -1.10 14.90
CA ALA A 312 0.16 -2.27 14.10
C ALA A 312 1.39 -3.05 13.62
N LEU A 313 2.50 -2.35 13.38
CA LEU A 313 3.77 -2.95 12.98
C LEU A 313 4.57 -3.51 14.17
N GLY A 314 4.26 -3.08 15.40
CA GLY A 314 5.02 -3.43 16.60
C GLY A 314 6.43 -2.86 16.55
N VAL A 315 6.57 -1.60 16.16
CA VAL A 315 7.85 -0.88 16.05
C VAL A 315 7.80 0.42 16.82
N ASP A 316 8.97 0.92 17.21
CA ASP A 316 9.09 2.17 17.98
C ASP A 316 9.02 3.40 17.09
N ALA A 317 9.31 3.26 15.80
CA ALA A 317 9.22 4.33 14.82
C ALA A 317 8.98 3.82 13.41
N VAL A 318 8.51 4.73 12.55
CA VAL A 318 8.29 4.46 11.13
C VAL A 318 8.96 5.50 10.26
N ILE A 319 9.60 5.06 9.19
CA ILE A 319 10.10 5.92 8.12
C ILE A 319 9.05 5.93 7.03
N ALA A 320 8.51 7.11 6.73
CA ALA A 320 7.62 7.33 5.60
C ALA A 320 8.29 8.32 4.63
N GLY A 321 7.89 8.28 3.37
CA GLY A 321 8.38 9.25 2.42
C GLY A 321 7.45 9.47 1.25
N ASP A 322 7.68 10.62 0.62
CA ASP A 322 6.95 11.09 -0.54
C ASP A 322 7.96 11.31 -1.66
N PHE A 323 7.61 10.92 -2.87
CA PHE A 323 8.40 11.13 -4.05
C PHE A 323 7.51 11.72 -5.14
N ASP A 324 7.69 13.03 -5.37
CA ASP A 324 7.00 13.78 -6.41
C ASP A 324 7.94 13.92 -7.60
N GLN A 325 7.53 13.40 -8.75
CA GLN A 325 8.24 13.54 -10.01
C GLN A 325 7.45 14.36 -11.01
N GLN A 326 8.10 15.40 -11.51
CA GLN A 326 7.66 16.17 -12.66
C GLN A 326 8.42 15.77 -13.92
N MET A 327 7.68 15.42 -14.96
CA MET A 327 8.19 15.12 -16.30
C MET A 327 7.86 16.29 -17.22
N LYS A 328 8.86 17.10 -17.56
CA LYS A 328 8.70 18.20 -18.54
C LYS A 328 8.82 17.70 -19.99
N ASN A 329 9.72 16.77 -20.24
CA ASN A 329 9.87 16.07 -21.53
C ASN A 329 10.56 14.70 -21.32
N LYS A 330 10.86 13.98 -22.42
CA LYS A 330 11.48 12.63 -22.39
C LYS A 330 12.84 12.60 -21.66
N ASP A 331 13.56 13.72 -21.68
CA ASP A 331 14.95 13.84 -21.23
C ASP A 331 15.14 14.74 -19.99
N SER A 332 14.10 15.46 -19.57
CA SER A 332 14.09 16.38 -18.44
C SER A 332 13.03 15.97 -17.44
N LYS A 333 13.50 15.25 -16.44
CA LYS A 333 12.76 14.83 -15.26
C LYS A 333 13.20 15.73 -14.11
N SER A 334 12.39 15.94 -13.09
CA SER A 334 12.85 16.48 -11.81
C SER A 334 12.05 15.81 -10.71
N GLY A 335 12.72 15.34 -9.67
CA GLY A 335 12.06 14.71 -8.53
C GLY A 335 12.39 15.42 -7.24
N VAL A 336 11.43 15.47 -6.32
CA VAL A 336 11.65 15.83 -4.92
C VAL A 336 11.37 14.60 -4.08
N ILE A 337 12.34 14.18 -3.28
CA ILE A 337 12.18 13.09 -2.32
C ILE A 337 12.17 13.64 -0.91
N LYS A 338 11.11 13.30 -0.19
CA LYS A 338 10.95 13.61 1.22
C LYS A 338 11.01 12.33 2.01
N ILE A 339 11.81 12.31 3.07
CA ILE A 339 11.90 11.18 3.99
C ILE A 339 11.67 11.73 5.39
N THR A 340 10.70 11.18 6.10
CA THR A 340 10.38 11.57 7.47
C THR A 340 10.40 10.35 8.37
N LEU A 341 11.13 10.47 9.48
CA LEU A 341 11.07 9.55 10.60
C LEU A 341 10.00 10.05 11.57
N PHE A 342 9.07 9.17 11.94
CA PHE A 342 8.02 9.43 12.92
C PHE A 342 8.21 8.55 14.15
N ASP A 343 8.02 9.13 15.33
CA ASP A 343 7.91 8.38 16.58
C ASP A 343 6.62 7.56 16.58
N GLY A 344 6.72 6.31 16.98
CA GLY A 344 5.63 5.36 16.97
C GLY A 344 4.68 5.50 18.15
N LYS A 345 5.09 6.16 19.25
CA LYS A 345 4.22 6.39 20.41
C LYS A 345 3.32 7.61 20.26
N THR A 346 3.83 8.68 19.64
CA THR A 346 3.11 9.96 19.52
C THR A 346 2.67 10.27 18.09
N GLY A 347 3.28 9.63 17.09
CA GLY A 347 3.11 10.00 15.68
C GLY A 347 3.81 11.30 15.30
N ASP A 348 4.56 11.94 16.21
CA ASP A 348 5.31 13.15 15.92
C ASP A 348 6.50 12.85 15.01
N TRP A 349 6.83 13.80 14.13
CA TRP A 349 8.05 13.68 13.34
C TRP A 349 9.28 13.95 14.22
N VAL A 350 10.33 13.16 13.99
CA VAL A 350 11.60 13.21 14.72
C VAL A 350 12.69 13.84 13.84
N TRP A 351 12.77 13.41 12.59
CA TRP A 351 13.78 13.82 11.62
C TRP A 351 13.17 13.87 10.23
N LYS A 352 13.59 14.84 9.42
CA LYS A 352 13.11 15.03 8.04
C LYS A 352 14.25 15.33 7.10
N LEU A 353 14.11 14.85 5.88
CA LEU A 353 14.90 15.20 4.70
C LEU A 353 13.96 15.66 3.59
N ASP A 354 14.31 16.75 2.93
CA ASP A 354 13.65 17.25 1.71
C ASP A 354 14.71 17.54 0.64
N GLU A 355 14.99 16.55 -0.21
CA GLU A 355 16.07 16.62 -1.20
C GLU A 355 15.52 16.65 -2.63
N ASN A 356 16.14 17.48 -3.47
CA ASN A 356 15.94 17.38 -4.90
C ASN A 356 16.69 16.16 -5.44
N ALA A 357 15.93 15.13 -5.83
CA ALA A 357 16.43 13.88 -6.42
C ALA A 357 17.10 14.09 -7.80
N GLY A 358 17.02 15.31 -8.35
CA GLY A 358 17.67 15.71 -9.59
C GLY A 358 16.95 15.24 -10.84
N SER A 359 17.54 15.54 -12.00
CA SER A 359 16.93 15.30 -13.32
C SER A 359 17.44 14.07 -14.07
N LYS A 360 18.39 13.34 -13.48
CA LYS A 360 19.21 12.37 -14.21
C LYS A 360 18.70 10.93 -14.21
N TYR A 361 17.77 10.55 -13.34
CA TYR A 361 17.43 9.13 -13.17
C TYR A 361 16.14 8.74 -13.90
N SER A 362 16.20 7.67 -14.70
CA SER A 362 15.01 6.98 -15.19
C SER A 362 14.55 5.96 -14.13
N LEU A 363 13.46 6.25 -13.42
CA LEU A 363 13.23 5.67 -12.10
C LEU A 363 12.99 4.16 -12.06
N ILE A 364 12.39 3.54 -13.06
CA ILE A 364 12.14 2.10 -13.00
C ILE A 364 13.48 1.32 -12.88
N ASP A 365 14.52 1.76 -13.58
CA ASP A 365 15.79 1.04 -13.66
C ASP A 365 16.90 1.61 -12.74
N GLU A 366 16.74 2.85 -12.26
CA GLU A 366 17.79 3.57 -11.53
C GLU A 366 17.42 3.97 -10.10
N THR A 367 16.29 3.48 -9.56
CA THR A 367 15.87 3.76 -8.17
C THR A 367 16.98 3.44 -7.17
N ASP A 368 17.73 2.35 -7.37
CA ASP A 368 18.84 2.00 -6.49
C ASP A 368 19.98 3.01 -6.49
N LYS A 369 20.35 3.53 -7.67
CA LYS A 369 21.40 4.55 -7.78
C LYS A 369 20.94 5.86 -7.13
N LEU A 370 19.69 6.25 -7.37
CA LEU A 370 19.10 7.44 -6.77
C LEU A 370 19.15 7.35 -5.23
N MET A 371 18.64 6.26 -4.66
CA MET A 371 18.58 6.08 -3.21
C MET A 371 19.97 5.99 -2.58
N ASN A 372 20.91 5.28 -3.21
CA ASN A 372 22.29 5.22 -2.73
C ASN A 372 22.94 6.60 -2.72
N ASN A 373 22.85 7.35 -3.82
CA ASN A 373 23.44 8.69 -3.92
C ASN A 373 22.80 9.68 -2.95
N LEU A 374 21.48 9.55 -2.71
CA LEU A 374 20.77 10.32 -1.70
C LEU A 374 21.31 9.98 -0.30
N MET A 375 21.28 8.70 0.06
CA MET A 375 21.62 8.24 1.41
C MET A 375 23.09 8.46 1.73
N GLU A 376 24.02 8.31 0.79
CA GLU A 376 25.45 8.62 0.99
C GLU A 376 25.69 10.08 1.40
N LYS A 377 24.89 11.03 0.91
CA LYS A 377 25.00 12.44 1.31
C LYS A 377 24.47 12.70 2.70
N VAL A 378 23.45 11.95 3.13
CA VAL A 378 22.70 12.24 4.36
C VAL A 378 23.02 11.29 5.51
N VAL A 379 23.73 10.18 5.26
CA VAL A 379 24.03 9.14 6.25
C VAL A 379 24.81 9.64 7.46
N ASN A 380 25.56 10.73 7.33
CA ASN A 380 26.25 11.36 8.47
C ASN A 380 25.28 12.04 9.45
N TYR A 381 24.09 12.40 8.99
CA TYR A 381 23.06 13.11 9.75
C TYR A 381 21.82 12.23 10.00
N PHE A 382 21.84 10.98 9.53
CA PHE A 382 20.75 10.04 9.74
C PHE A 382 20.63 9.70 11.23
N PRO A 383 19.41 9.65 11.79
CA PRO A 383 19.21 9.27 13.18
C PRO A 383 19.78 7.88 13.48
N TYR A 384 20.11 7.59 14.74
CA TYR A 384 20.62 6.27 15.16
C TYR A 384 22.01 5.89 14.68
N ARG A 385 22.70 6.75 13.93
CA ARG A 385 24.08 6.47 13.62
C ARG A 385 24.93 6.49 14.89
N THR A 386 25.72 5.44 15.07
CA THR A 386 26.64 5.33 16.20
C THR A 386 27.81 6.31 16.03
N ALA A 387 28.19 6.96 17.13
CA ALA A 387 29.40 7.77 17.15
C ALA A 387 30.61 6.85 16.93
N LYS A 388 31.56 7.28 16.09
CA LYS A 388 32.85 6.58 15.91
C LYS A 388 33.74 6.78 17.13
#